data_AF-X1VB39-F1
#
_entry.id   AF-X1VB39-F1
#
_cell.length_a   1.000
_cell.length_b   1.000
_cell.length_c   1.000
_cell.angle_alpha   90.00
_cell.angle_beta   90.00
_cell.angle_gamma   90.00
#
_symmetry.space_group_name_H-M   'P 1'
#
loop_
_entity.id
_entity.type
_entity.pdbx_description
1 polymer ?
#
loop_
_entity_poly.entity_id
_entity_poly.type
_entity_poly.pdbx_seq_one_letter_code
_entity_poly.pdbx_strand_id
1 'polypeptide(L)'
;NSKLFSFLYATMYAGTEIMGRYLHYLPMFLHDLPILIPSSEDIIQISNLVNAILSTTDNKNKQKIDNMIDDKIFQIYGCNKEEVEYITEYIGLNLKK
;
A
#
# COMPACT_ATOMS: atom_id res chain seq x y z
N ASN A 1 0.17 5.18 0.29
CA ASN A 1 -1.16 4.59 0.02
C ASN A 1 -1.00 3.36 -0.85
N SER A 2 -0.51 2.27 -0.27
CA SER A 2 -0.64 0.95 -0.90
C SER A 2 -1.05 -0.02 0.19
N LYS A 3 -1.93 -0.97 -0.16
CA LYS A 3 -2.40 -2.02 0.76
C LYS A 3 -1.24 -2.85 1.29
N LEU A 4 -0.24 -3.16 0.46
CA LEU A 4 0.94 -3.92 0.88
C LEU A 4 1.73 -3.18 1.96
N PHE A 5 1.98 -1.87 1.76
CA PHE A 5 2.68 -1.05 2.75
C PHE A 5 1.92 -1.01 4.08
N SER A 6 0.61 -0.78 4.03
CA SER A 6 -0.23 -0.76 5.23
C SER A 6 -0.21 -2.10 5.96
N PHE A 7 -0.19 -3.22 5.23
CA PHE A 7 -0.07 -4.55 5.80
C PHE A 7 1.29 -4.80 6.46
N LEU A 8 2.40 -4.48 5.78
CA LEU A 8 3.75 -4.62 6.33
C LEU A 8 3.92 -3.77 7.59
N TYR A 9 3.45 -2.53 7.54
CA TYR A 9 3.50 -1.61 8.66
C TYR A 9 2.69 -2.13 9.86
N ALA A 10 1.43 -2.56 9.62
CA ALA A 10 0.58 -3.13 10.66
C ALA A 10 1.20 -4.41 11.27
N THR A 11 1.80 -5.27 10.44
CA THR A 11 2.40 -6.53 10.89
C THR A 11 3.66 -6.28 11.73
N MET A 12 4.55 -5.41 11.28
CA MET A 12 5.83 -5.16 11.96
C MET A 12 5.68 -4.32 13.23
N TYR A 13 4.67 -3.43 13.24
CA TYR A 13 4.50 -2.44 14.31
C TYR A 13 3.20 -2.60 15.09
N ALA A 14 2.56 -3.78 15.02
CA ALA A 14 1.35 -4.15 15.78
C ALA A 14 1.44 -3.85 17.29
N GLY A 15 2.66 -3.90 17.86
CA GLY A 15 2.91 -3.58 19.28
C GLY A 15 2.98 -2.08 19.63
N THR A 16 2.86 -1.18 18.65
CA THR A 16 2.99 0.28 18.82
C THR A 16 1.67 1.03 18.63
N GLU A 17 0.57 0.29 18.46
CA GLU A 17 -0.77 0.87 18.38
C GLU A 17 -1.14 1.54 19.71
N ILE A 18 -1.18 2.87 19.73
CA ILE A 18 -1.80 3.62 20.82
C ILE A 18 -3.31 3.49 20.62
N MET A 19 -3.99 2.82 21.55
CA MET A 19 -5.45 2.68 21.58
C MET A 19 -6.04 2.00 20.33
N GLY A 20 -5.35 0.97 19.83
CA GLY A 20 -5.91 -0.16 19.09
C GLY A 20 -6.54 0.11 17.72
N ARG A 21 -6.38 1.29 17.09
CA ARG A 21 -6.96 1.57 15.75
C ARG A 21 -6.24 2.64 14.90
N TYR A 22 -5.20 3.31 15.39
CA TYR A 22 -4.50 4.36 14.64
C TYR A 22 -3.06 3.94 14.34
N LEU A 23 -2.73 3.85 13.05
CA LEU A 23 -1.35 3.65 12.60
C LEU A 23 -0.53 4.91 12.95
N HIS A 24 0.22 4.84 14.05
CA HIS A 24 1.12 5.91 14.45
C HIS A 24 2.42 5.80 13.65
N TYR A 25 2.48 6.45 12.49
CA TYR A 25 3.65 6.46 11.60
C TYR A 25 4.82 7.22 12.24
N LEU A 26 5.72 6.50 12.89
CA LEU A 26 6.98 7.06 13.36
C LEU A 26 8.06 6.84 12.29
N PRO A 27 8.79 7.88 11.86
CA PRO A 27 9.84 7.76 10.84
C PRO A 27 10.90 6.69 11.14
N MET A 28 11.18 6.40 12.42
CA MET A 28 12.13 5.34 12.79
C MET A 28 11.66 3.94 12.34
N PHE A 29 10.35 3.74 12.20
CA PHE A 29 9.73 2.49 11.78
C PHE A 29 9.64 2.35 10.26
N LEU A 30 10.05 3.36 9.50
CA LEU A 30 10.13 3.26 8.04
C LEU A 30 11.47 2.68 7.58
N HIS A 31 12.50 2.73 8.43
CA HIS A 31 13.87 2.37 8.07
C HIS A 31 14.10 0.85 7.97
N ASP A 32 13.32 0.06 8.71
CA ASP A 32 13.44 -1.40 8.75
C ASP A 32 12.47 -2.12 7.80
N LEU A 33 11.64 -1.38 7.06
CA LEU A 33 10.72 -1.99 6.11
C LEU A 33 11.51 -2.64 4.97
N PRO A 34 11.18 -3.88 4.57
CA PRO A 34 11.81 -4.55 3.44
C PRO A 34 11.32 -3.92 2.13
N ILE A 35 11.79 -2.72 1.83
CA ILE A 35 11.43 -1.99 0.62
C ILE A 35 12.34 -2.47 -0.50
N LEU A 36 11.76 -3.13 -1.49
CA LEU A 36 12.47 -3.45 -2.73
C LEU A 36 12.76 -2.14 -3.48
N ILE A 37 13.94 -2.05 -4.09
CA ILE A 37 14.28 -0.94 -4.98
C ILE A 37 13.70 -1.29 -6.37
N PRO A 38 12.61 -0.64 -6.82
CA PRO A 38 12.00 -0.94 -8.11
C PRO A 38 12.91 -0.54 -9.27
N SER A 39 12.66 -1.13 -10.45
CA SER A 39 13.36 -0.75 -11.67
C SER A 39 13.02 0.70 -12.09
N SER A 40 13.88 1.32 -12.90
CA SER A 40 13.61 2.67 -13.42
C SER A 40 12.30 2.76 -14.21
N GLU A 41 11.93 1.70 -14.91
CA GLU A 41 10.66 1.62 -15.66
C GLU A 41 9.46 1.57 -14.71
N ASP A 42 9.53 0.78 -13.65
CA ASP A 42 8.48 0.68 -12.63
C ASP A 42 8.28 2.02 -11.90
N ILE A 43 9.37 2.73 -11.60
CA ILE A 43 9.32 4.06 -10.99
C ILE A 43 8.57 5.04 -11.89
N ILE A 44 8.85 5.04 -13.19
CA ILE A 44 8.15 5.91 -14.16
C ILE A 44 6.67 5.56 -14.21
N GLN A 45 6.34 4.26 -14.27
CA GLN A 45 4.95 3.80 -14.30
C GLN A 45 4.18 4.19 -13.04
N ILE A 46 4.76 3.99 -11.86
CA ILE A 46 4.15 4.40 -10.59
C ILE A 46 4.00 5.92 -10.53
N SER A 47 5.02 6.68 -10.93
CA SER A 47 4.97 8.15 -10.93
C SER A 47 3.84 8.66 -11.83
N ASN A 48 3.66 8.06 -13.02
CA ASN A 48 2.57 8.40 -13.91
C ASN A 48 1.19 8.10 -13.30
N LEU A 49 1.03 6.95 -12.64
CA LEU A 49 -0.21 6.59 -11.94
C LEU A 49 -0.50 7.53 -10.76
N VAL A 50 0.51 7.91 -9.99
CA VAL A 50 0.39 8.88 -8.90
C VAL A 50 0.00 10.27 -9.44
N ASN A 51 0.60 10.72 -10.54
CA ASN A 51 0.20 11.97 -11.18
C ASN A 51 -1.24 11.90 -11.71
N ALA A 52 -1.67 10.75 -12.24
CA ALA A 52 -3.03 10.53 -12.71
C ALA A 52 -4.06 10.57 -11.57
N ILE A 53 -3.78 9.95 -10.40
CA ILE A 53 -4.72 9.98 -9.27
C ILE A 53 -4.84 11.39 -8.66
N LEU A 54 -3.74 12.15 -8.62
CA LEU A 54 -3.72 13.52 -8.11
C LEU A 54 -4.46 14.51 -9.02
N SER A 55 -4.42 14.30 -10.34
CA SER A 55 -5.11 15.14 -11.32
C SER A 55 -6.57 14.76 -11.57
N THR A 56 -6.97 13.55 -11.19
CA THR A 56 -8.36 13.08 -11.30
C THR A 56 -9.21 13.70 -10.19
N THR A 57 -10.40 14.20 -10.49
CA THR A 57 -11.36 14.72 -9.49
C THR A 57 -12.49 13.72 -9.19
N ASP A 58 -12.82 12.84 -10.13
CA ASP A 58 -13.86 11.82 -10.01
C ASP A 58 -13.44 10.66 -9.08
N ASN A 59 -14.28 10.36 -8.10
CA ASN A 59 -13.99 9.33 -7.09
C ASN A 59 -13.93 7.92 -7.69
N LYS A 60 -14.73 7.60 -8.71
CA LYS A 60 -14.74 6.26 -9.32
C LYS A 60 -13.45 6.00 -10.09
N ASN A 61 -12.97 6.99 -10.84
CA ASN A 61 -11.71 6.93 -11.55
C ASN A 61 -10.51 6.97 -10.61
N LYS A 62 -10.56 7.75 -9.52
CA LYS A 62 -9.56 7.68 -8.45
C LYS A 62 -9.40 6.27 -7.91
N GLN A 63 -10.52 5.61 -7.55
CA GLN A 63 -10.48 4.26 -7.01
C GLN A 63 -9.91 3.24 -8.00
N LYS A 64 -10.19 3.40 -9.30
CA LYS A 64 -9.58 2.55 -10.34
C LYS A 64 -8.06 2.74 -10.40
N ILE A 65 -7.59 3.98 -10.42
CA ILE A 65 -6.16 4.29 -10.47
C ILE A 65 -5.47 3.80 -9.18
N ASP A 66 -6.11 3.97 -8.02
CA ASP A 66 -5.63 3.47 -6.74
C ASP A 66 -5.43 1.95 -6.75
N ASN A 67 -6.40 1.20 -7.29
CA ASN A 67 -6.26 -0.25 -7.46
C ASN A 67 -5.12 -0.62 -8.44
N MET A 68 -4.94 0.15 -9.52
CA MET A 68 -3.82 -0.09 -10.46
C MET A 68 -2.46 0.15 -9.80
N ILE A 69 -2.36 1.11 -8.88
CA ILE A 69 -1.14 1.34 -8.10
C ILE A 69 -0.88 0.12 -7.21
N ASP A 70 -1.89 -0.38 -6.49
CA ASP A 70 -1.74 -1.58 -5.66
C ASP A 70 -1.32 -2.81 -6.47
N ASP A 71 -1.97 -3.08 -7.60
CA ASP A 71 -1.62 -4.21 -8.48
C ASP A 71 -0.16 -4.12 -8.93
N LYS A 72 0.31 -2.92 -9.29
CA LYS A 72 1.69 -2.71 -9.70
C LYS A 72 2.66 -2.94 -8.54
N ILE A 73 2.32 -2.50 -7.34
CA ILE A 73 3.13 -2.75 -6.14
C ILE A 73 3.19 -4.25 -5.83
N PHE A 74 2.08 -4.98 -5.88
CA PHE A 74 2.09 -6.44 -5.70
C PHE A 74 2.97 -7.15 -6.72
N GLN A 75 2.95 -6.70 -7.98
CA GLN A 75 3.84 -7.25 -9.02
C GLN A 75 5.32 -7.00 -8.73
N ILE A 76 5.69 -5.80 -8.28
CA ILE A 76 7.08 -5.47 -7.93
C ILE A 76 7.59 -6.35 -6.79
N TYR A 77 6.72 -6.66 -5.84
CA TYR A 77 7.03 -7.53 -4.71
C TYR A 77 6.87 -9.02 -5.02
N GLY A 78 6.47 -9.37 -6.25
CA GLY A 78 6.30 -10.76 -6.67
C GLY A 78 5.19 -11.50 -5.93
N CYS A 79 4.21 -10.78 -5.37
CA CYS A 79 3.13 -11.39 -4.60
C CYS A 79 2.27 -12.29 -5.49
N ASN A 80 1.96 -13.48 -4.99
CA ASN A 80 1.03 -14.40 -5.63
C ASN A 80 -0.43 -14.05 -5.30
N LYS A 81 -1.38 -14.75 -5.93
CA LYS A 81 -2.82 -14.45 -5.75
C LYS A 81 -3.31 -14.65 -4.32
N GLU A 82 -2.85 -15.70 -3.66
CA GLU A 82 -3.26 -16.03 -2.28
C GLU A 82 -2.76 -14.94 -1.31
N GLU A 83 -1.52 -14.48 -1.50
CA GLU A 83 -0.93 -13.38 -0.72
C GLU A 83 -1.69 -12.06 -0.93
N VAL A 84 -2.01 -11.72 -2.18
CA VAL A 84 -2.79 -10.51 -2.52
C VAL A 84 -4.18 -10.57 -1.89
N GLU A 85 -4.84 -11.72 -1.93
CA GLU A 85 -6.17 -11.93 -1.34
C GLU A 85 -6.11 -11.76 0.18
N TYR A 86 -5.17 -12.44 0.84
CA TYR A 86 -4.96 -12.32 2.28
C TYR A 86 -4.69 -10.88 2.73
N ILE A 87 -3.79 -10.18 2.04
CA ILE A 87 -3.44 -8.78 2.34
C ILE A 87 -4.66 -7.87 2.15
N THR A 88 -5.41 -8.08 1.07
CA THR A 88 -6.60 -7.27 0.77
C THR A 88 -7.70 -7.50 1.79
N GLU A 89 -7.93 -8.75 2.21
CA GLU A 89 -8.88 -9.09 3.25
C GLU A 89 -8.49 -8.49 4.60
N TYR A 90 -7.22 -8.65 5.01
CA TYR A 90 -6.70 -8.08 6.25
C TYR A 90 -6.94 -6.57 6.33
N ILE A 91 -6.62 -5.85 5.26
CA ILE A 91 -6.85 -4.40 5.19
C ILE A 91 -8.35 -4.07 5.17
N GLY A 92 -9.16 -4.83 4.44
CA GLY A 92 -10.60 -4.64 4.36
C GLY A 92 -11.33 -4.84 5.68
N LEU A 93 -10.85 -5.76 6.52
CA LEU A 93 -11.38 -6.04 7.86
C LEU A 93 -10.94 -4.98 8.90
N ASN A 94 -9.70 -4.50 8.80
CA ASN A 94 -9.09 -3.61 9.80
C ASN A 94 -9.30 -2.11 9.53
N LEU A 95 -9.57 -1.68 8.29
CA LEU A 95 -9.75 -0.25 7.95
C LEU A 95 -11.20 0.17 7.63
N LYS A 96 -12.17 -0.77 7.58
CA LYS A 96 -13.60 -0.46 7.41
C LYS A 96 -14.38 -0.63 8.72
N LYS A 97 -14.27 0.31 9.67
CA LYS A 97 -15.27 0.53 10.73
C LYS A 97 -15.07 1.86 11.45
#